data_AF-A0A919WCR8-F1
#
_entry.id   AF-A0A919WCR8-F1
#
_cell.length_a   1.000
_cell.length_b   1.000
_cell.length_c   1.000
_cell.angle_alpha   90.00
_cell.angle_beta   90.00
_cell.angle_gamma   90.00
#
_symmetry.space_group_name_H-M   'P 1'
#
loop_
_entity.id
_entity.type
_entity.pdbx_description
1 polymer ?
#
loop_
_entity_poly.entity_id
_entity_poly.type
_entity_poly.pdbx_seq_one_letter_code
_entity_poly.pdbx_strand_id
1 'polypeptide(L)'
;MKRLLWLGVGLAVGALVVRKLTRKANEFTPSGIATSLSQSAGGLVESMRNFVDDVRDGMTEREQQIQQAFAEGELYDDEHDAQEGNR
;
A
#
# COMPACT_ATOMS: atom_id res chain seq x y z
N MET A 1 -0.26 12.89 10.53
CA MET A 1 0.88 12.48 9.66
C MET A 1 1.17 10.97 9.60
N LYS A 2 0.82 10.16 10.61
CA LYS A 2 1.20 8.73 10.70
C LYS A 2 0.65 7.83 9.56
N ARG A 3 -0.47 8.19 8.93
CA ARG A 3 -1.12 7.41 7.85
C ARG A 3 -0.35 7.47 6.51
N LEU A 4 0.15 8.64 6.13
CA LEU A 4 0.98 8.83 4.93
C LEU A 4 2.35 8.14 5.07
N LEU A 5 2.90 8.16 6.28
CA LEU A 5 4.13 7.42 6.60
C LEU A 5 3.93 5.92 6.37
N TRP A 6 2.79 5.36 6.78
CA TRP A 6 2.50 3.93 6.60
C TRP A 6 2.29 3.55 5.12
N LEU A 7 1.66 4.42 4.32
CA LEU A 7 1.55 4.22 2.87
C LEU A 7 2.94 4.24 2.19
N GLY A 8 3.81 5.17 2.58
CA GLY A 8 5.18 5.22 2.08
C GLY A 8 6.00 4.00 2.46
N VAL A 9 5.84 3.49 3.69
CA VAL A 9 6.48 2.25 4.15
C VAL A 9 6.01 1.05 3.34
N GLY A 10 4.70 0.91 3.10
CA GLY A 10 4.16 -0.17 2.26
C GLY A 10 4.72 -0.16 0.85
N LEU A 11 4.79 1.02 0.22
CA LEU A 11 5.38 1.19 -1.12
C LEU A 11 6.87 0.82 -1.14
N ALA A 12 7.64 1.27 -0.15
CA ALA A 12 9.06 0.97 -0.06
C ALA A 12 9.33 -0.53 0.11
N VAL A 13 8.58 -1.19 1.00
CA VAL A 13 8.69 -2.64 1.22
C VAL A 13 8.27 -3.41 -0.04
N GLY A 14 7.16 -3.03 -0.68
CA GLY A 14 6.72 -3.64 -1.93
C GLY A 14 7.77 -3.55 -3.05
N ALA A 15 8.38 -2.38 -3.23
CA ALA A 15 9.45 -2.18 -4.22
C ALA A 15 10.68 -3.05 -3.95
N LEU A 16 11.07 -3.24 -2.67
CA LEU A 16 12.19 -4.10 -2.29
C LEU A 16 11.91 -5.58 -2.61
N VAL A 17 10.69 -6.06 -2.37
CA VAL A 17 10.28 -7.43 -2.69
C VAL A 17 10.32 -7.65 -4.20
N VAL A 18 9.72 -6.77 -5.00
CA VAL A 18 9.76 -6.87 -6.47
C VAL A 18 11.20 -6.84 -6.98
N ARG A 19 12.03 -5.92 -6.49
CA ARG A 19 13.46 -5.83 -6.86
C ARG A 19 14.23 -7.11 -6.53
N LYS A 20 13.92 -7.77 -5.40
CA LYS A 20 14.54 -9.04 -5.00
C LYS A 20 14.11 -10.19 -5.91
N LEU A 21 12.83 -10.24 -6.28
CA LEU A 21 12.29 -11.21 -7.23
C LEU A 21 12.88 -11.02 -8.64
N THR A 22 12.99 -9.79 -9.12
CA THR A 22 13.61 -9.49 -10.43
C THR A 22 15.07 -9.91 -10.47
N ARG A 23 15.86 -9.68 -9.40
CA ARG A 23 17.26 -10.12 -9.36
C ARG A 23 17.39 -11.64 -9.42
N LYS A 24 16.62 -12.36 -8.60
CA LYS A 24 16.57 -13.84 -8.63
C LYS A 24 16.08 -14.37 -9.97
N ALA A 25 15.09 -13.74 -10.59
CA ALA A 25 14.63 -14.12 -11.91
C ALA A 25 15.74 -13.91 -12.95
N ASN A 26 16.43 -12.76 -12.95
CA ASN A 26 17.45 -12.44 -13.95
C ASN A 26 18.63 -13.42 -13.96
N GLU A 27 18.95 -14.04 -12.81
CA GLU A 27 19.99 -15.06 -12.69
C GLU A 27 19.55 -16.44 -13.23
N PHE A 28 18.25 -16.74 -13.29
CA PHE A 28 17.71 -18.06 -13.63
C PHE A 28 16.86 -18.11 -14.92
N THR A 29 16.52 -16.98 -15.54
CA THR A 29 15.42 -16.93 -16.54
C THR A 29 15.68 -16.30 -17.92
N PRO A 30 16.90 -16.01 -18.42
CA PRO A 30 17.05 -15.43 -19.75
C PRO A 30 16.51 -16.32 -20.90
N SER A 31 16.22 -17.61 -20.67
CA SER A 31 15.57 -18.52 -21.63
C SER A 31 14.16 -19.04 -21.23
N GLY A 32 13.66 -18.77 -20.01
CA GLY A 32 12.47 -19.47 -19.47
C GLY A 32 11.16 -18.67 -19.35
N ILE A 33 11.25 -17.34 -19.35
CA ILE A 33 10.10 -16.45 -19.08
C ILE A 33 9.25 -16.15 -20.33
N ALA A 34 9.84 -16.13 -21.52
CA ALA A 34 9.13 -15.72 -22.75
C ALA A 34 7.97 -16.65 -23.15
N THR A 35 8.00 -17.93 -22.76
CA THR A 35 7.00 -18.94 -23.15
C THR A 35 5.91 -19.18 -22.09
N SER A 36 6.22 -19.02 -20.80
CA SER A 36 5.27 -19.31 -19.70
C SER A 36 4.38 -18.11 -19.34
N LEU A 37 4.86 -16.89 -19.58
CA LEU A 37 4.09 -15.67 -19.36
C LEU A 37 2.89 -15.53 -20.30
N SER A 38 3.03 -15.84 -21.59
CA SER A 38 1.93 -15.63 -22.54
C SER A 38 0.70 -16.49 -22.25
N GLN A 39 0.90 -17.71 -21.72
CA GLN A 39 -0.19 -18.64 -21.38
C GLN A 39 -0.78 -18.40 -19.98
N SER A 40 0.02 -17.91 -19.02
CA SER A 40 -0.45 -17.62 -17.64
C SER A 40 -0.80 -16.16 -17.38
N ALA A 41 -0.48 -15.23 -18.29
CA ALA A 41 -0.74 -13.80 -18.13
C ALA A 41 -2.24 -13.49 -18.06
N GLY A 42 -3.10 -14.23 -18.75
CA GLY A 42 -4.54 -14.01 -18.72
C GLY A 42 -5.12 -14.11 -17.30
N GLY A 43 -4.77 -15.16 -16.55
CA GLY A 43 -5.25 -15.36 -15.18
C GLY A 43 -4.65 -14.40 -14.16
N LEU A 44 -3.39 -13.98 -14.38
CA LEU A 44 -2.73 -12.99 -13.53
C LEU A 44 -3.29 -11.58 -13.73
N VAL A 45 -3.55 -11.19 -14.98
CA VAL A 45 -4.16 -9.89 -15.31
C VAL A 45 -5.57 -9.79 -14.74
N GLU A 46 -6.36 -10.86 -14.86
CA GLU A 46 -7.70 -10.91 -14.27
C GLU A 46 -7.66 -10.80 -12.74
N SER A 47 -6.74 -11.52 -12.09
CA SER A 47 -6.56 -11.44 -10.63
C SER A 47 -6.11 -10.05 -10.17
N MET A 48 -5.21 -9.40 -10.92
CA MET A 48 -4.81 -8.01 -10.64
C MET A 48 -5.98 -7.04 -10.81
N ARG A 49 -6.81 -7.23 -11.83
CA ARG A 49 -7.97 -6.38 -12.08
C ARG A 49 -9.00 -6.52 -10.95
N ASN A 50 -9.29 -7.75 -10.52
CA ASN A 50 -10.19 -8.02 -9.40
C ASN A 50 -9.67 -7.46 -8.08
N PHE A 51 -8.37 -7.55 -7.82
CA PHE A 51 -7.75 -6.94 -6.63
C PHE A 51 -7.88 -5.41 -6.64
N VAL A 52 -7.66 -4.76 -7.78
CA VAL A 52 -7.82 -3.30 -7.89
C VAL A 52 -9.27 -2.89 -7.67
N ASP A 53 -10.23 -3.69 -8.16
CA ASP A 53 -11.65 -3.47 -7.93
C ASP A 53 -12.03 -3.60 -6.44
N ASP A 54 -11.54 -4.66 -5.77
CA ASP A 54 -11.71 -4.89 -4.33
C ASP A 54 -11.12 -3.76 -3.47
N VAL A 55 -9.93 -3.26 -3.85
CA VAL A 55 -9.31 -2.11 -3.17
C VAL A 55 -10.15 -0.85 -3.35
N ARG A 56 -10.74 -0.64 -4.53
CA ARG A 56 -11.59 0.52 -4.81
C ARG A 56 -12.93 0.46 -4.06
N ASP A 57 -13.52 -0.73 -4.00
CA ASP A 57 -14.73 -0.99 -3.22
C ASP A 57 -14.47 -0.76 -1.72
N GLY A 58 -13.37 -1.33 -1.20
CA GLY A 58 -12.94 -1.11 0.18
C GLY A 58 -12.56 0.33 0.52
N MET A 59 -12.11 1.13 -0.46
CA MET A 59 -11.96 2.59 -0.27
C MET A 59 -13.32 3.29 -0.14
N THR A 60 -14.31 2.88 -0.92
CA THR A 60 -15.68 3.43 -0.91
C THR A 60 -16.39 3.08 0.41
N GLU A 61 -16.23 1.86 0.91
CA GLU A 61 -16.75 1.43 2.22
C GLU A 61 -16.05 2.12 3.42
N ARG A 62 -14.77 2.47 3.29
CA ARG A 62 -14.01 3.13 4.36
C ARG A 62 -14.08 4.66 4.32
N GLU A 63 -14.46 5.26 3.19
CA GLU A 63 -14.71 6.70 3.10
C GLU A 63 -15.83 7.14 4.03
N GLN A 64 -16.89 6.33 4.21
CA GLN A 64 -17.97 6.64 5.15
C GLN A 64 -17.49 6.67 6.61
N GLN A 65 -16.61 5.74 7.00
CA GLN A 65 -16.05 5.65 8.35
C GLN A 65 -15.08 6.79 8.66
N ILE A 66 -14.28 7.21 7.66
CA ILE A 66 -13.36 8.35 7.79
C ILE A 66 -14.15 9.66 7.77
N GLN A 67 -15.19 9.81 6.95
CA GLN A 67 -16.06 10.99 6.95
C GLN A 67 -16.81 11.15 8.27
N GLN A 68 -17.28 10.06 8.89
CA GLN A 68 -17.90 10.11 10.22
C GLN A 68 -16.88 10.51 11.30
N ALA A 69 -15.68 9.93 11.27
CA ALA A 69 -14.59 10.29 12.19
C ALA A 69 -14.06 11.72 11.97
N PHE A 70 -14.11 12.26 10.75
CA PHE A 70 -13.78 13.66 10.44
C PHE A 70 -14.91 14.62 10.83
N ALA A 71 -16.17 14.20 10.79
CA ALA A 71 -17.32 14.98 11.26
C ALA A 71 -17.38 15.06 12.80
N GLU A 72 -16.85 14.06 13.52
CA GLU A 72 -16.74 14.04 14.99
C GLU A 72 -15.55 14.82 15.57
N GLY A 73 -14.65 15.36 14.72
CA GLY A 73 -13.87 16.56 15.07
C GLY A 73 -12.96 16.50 16.30
N GLU A 74 -12.16 15.46 16.51
CA GLU A 74 -10.96 15.61 17.36
C GLU A 74 -9.78 16.06 16.48
N LEU A 75 -9.68 17.38 16.33
CA LEU A 75 -8.39 18.00 16.09
C LEU A 75 -7.47 17.48 17.20
N TYR A 76 -6.43 16.73 16.83
CA TYR A 76 -5.27 16.51 17.69
C TYR A 76 -4.76 17.92 18.07
N ASP A 77 -5.22 18.44 19.19
CA ASP A 77 -4.58 19.55 19.86
C ASP A 77 -3.30 18.95 20.42
N ASP A 78 -2.19 19.32 19.79
CA ASP A 78 -0.85 18.93 20.19
C ASP A 78 -0.56 19.68 21.51
N GLU A 79 -1.14 19.22 22.62
CA GLU A 79 -0.89 19.73 23.99
C GLU A 79 0.49 19.30 24.51
N HIS A 80 1.51 19.31 23.65
CA HIS A 80 2.89 19.07 24.05
C HIS A 80 3.65 20.39 24.19
N ASP A 81 4.02 20.65 25.45
CA ASP A 81 5.08 21.56 25.91
C ASP A 81 4.71 23.02 26.21
N ALA A 82 3.82 23.21 27.20
CA ALA A 82 3.78 24.41 28.05
C ALA A 82 3.94 24.09 29.55
N GLN A 83 4.67 23.02 29.89
CA GLN A 83 4.95 22.63 31.28
C GLN A 83 6.45 22.40 31.56
N GLU A 84 7.30 23.33 31.12
CA GLU A 84 8.64 23.52 31.69
C GLU A 84 8.81 24.98 32.12
N GLY A 85 7.99 25.37 33.09
CA GLY A 85 8.07 26.67 33.73
C GLY A 85 7.43 26.59 35.10
N ASN A 86 8.15 25.99 36.06
CA ASN A 86 8.07 26.17 37.52
C ASN A 86 8.28 24.85 38.28
N ARG A 87 9.54 24.50 38.56
CA ARG A 87 10.03 24.08 39.89
C ARG A 87 11.53 24.32 39.96
#